data_AF-L0B078-F1
#
_entry.id   AF-L0B078-F1
#
_cell.length_a   1.000
_cell.length_b   1.000
_cell.length_c   1.000
_cell.angle_alpha   90.00
_cell.angle_beta   90.00
_cell.angle_gamma   90.00
#
_symmetry.space_group_name_H-M   'P 1'
#
loop_
_entity.id
_entity.type
_entity.pdbx_description
1 polymer ?
#
loop_
_entity_poly.entity_id
_entity_poly.type
_entity_poly.pdbx_seq_one_letter_code
_entity_poly.pdbx_strand_id
1 'polypeptide(L)'
;MEPLEQLRSQDSFRYLGVNVSITMITGEVLTGELYCMDMQKGQTIVIKSKDTPDSSSIHIIRATSIKKFEVFGRLNESLYDIPRINYDDLAYFKPLVVKHNEENHSRRNH
;
A
#
# COMPACT_ATOMS: atom_id res chain seq x y z
N MET A 1 1.66 13.82 -21.32
CA MET A 1 0.70 13.42 -20.29
C MET A 1 1.49 12.99 -19.08
N GLU A 2 1.32 13.69 -17.96
CA GLU A 2 1.99 13.32 -16.72
C GLU A 2 1.39 12.01 -16.19
N PRO A 3 2.19 11.04 -15.71
CA PRO A 3 1.69 9.79 -15.15
C PRO A 3 0.64 9.97 -14.04
N LEU A 4 0.70 11.11 -13.34
CA LEU A 4 -0.23 11.46 -12.26
C LEU A 4 -1.61 11.91 -12.75
N GLU A 5 -1.74 12.41 -13.97
CA GLU A 5 -3.04 12.79 -14.54
C GLU A 5 -3.95 11.57 -14.74
N GLN A 6 -3.35 10.41 -15.06
CA GLN A 6 -4.07 9.13 -15.21
C GLN A 6 -4.67 8.64 -13.89
N LEU A 7 -4.08 9.05 -12.75
CA LEU A 7 -4.55 8.66 -11.42
C LEU A 7 -5.71 9.54 -10.91
N ARG A 8 -5.93 10.71 -11.53
CA ARG A 8 -6.99 11.65 -11.11
C ARG A 8 -8.37 11.29 -11.67
N SER A 9 -8.44 10.56 -12.79
CA SER A 9 -9.69 10.25 -13.49
C SER A 9 -10.17 8.81 -13.33
N GLN A 10 -9.37 7.92 -12.74
CA GLN A 10 -9.72 6.51 -12.60
C GLN A 10 -10.32 6.19 -11.24
N ASP A 11 -11.22 5.20 -11.24
CA ASP A 11 -11.67 4.57 -10.02
C ASP A 11 -10.48 3.93 -9.29
N SER A 12 -10.12 4.47 -8.13
CA SER A 12 -8.94 4.05 -7.36
C SER A 12 -8.97 2.58 -6.95
N PHE A 13 -10.15 1.94 -6.93
CA PHE A 13 -10.29 0.51 -6.65
C PHE A 13 -9.53 -0.36 -7.65
N ARG A 14 -9.34 0.11 -8.90
CA ARG A 14 -8.65 -0.63 -9.96
C ARG A 14 -7.22 -0.97 -9.63
N TYR A 15 -6.62 -0.21 -8.72
CA TYR A 15 -5.22 -0.32 -8.36
C TYR A 15 -5.01 -1.01 -7.00
N LEU A 16 -6.06 -1.26 -6.21
CA LEU A 16 -5.93 -1.88 -4.90
C LEU A 16 -5.40 -3.32 -5.02
N GLY A 17 -4.40 -3.67 -4.22
CA GLY A 17 -3.72 -4.96 -4.26
C GLY A 17 -2.77 -5.14 -5.45
N VAL A 18 -2.61 -4.13 -6.31
CA VAL A 18 -1.73 -4.21 -7.49
C VAL A 18 -0.32 -3.77 -7.11
N ASN A 19 0.67 -4.46 -7.66
CA ASN A 19 2.08 -4.10 -7.49
C ASN A 19 2.41 -2.86 -8.34
N VAL A 20 3.10 -1.89 -7.73
CA VAL A 20 3.45 -0.62 -8.36
C VAL A 20 4.91 -0.25 -8.10
N SER A 21 5.47 0.61 -8.95
CA SER A 21 6.71 1.34 -8.71
C SER A 21 6.40 2.84 -8.66
N ILE A 22 6.88 3.49 -7.61
CA ILE A 22 6.74 4.93 -7.38
C ILE A 22 8.14 5.52 -7.36
N THR A 23 8.46 6.34 -8.35
CA THR A 23 9.67 7.18 -8.33
C THR A 23 9.33 8.52 -7.72
N MET A 24 10.00 8.88 -6.63
CA MET A 24 9.85 10.16 -5.95
C MET A 24 10.57 11.27 -6.72
N ILE A 25 10.18 12.52 -6.45
CA ILE A 25 10.89 13.71 -6.95
C ILE A 25 12.35 13.77 -6.48
N THR A 26 12.66 13.14 -5.33
CA THR A 26 14.02 12.98 -4.79
C THR A 26 14.88 12.01 -5.62
N GLY A 27 14.25 11.20 -6.47
CA GLY A 27 14.90 10.13 -7.23
C GLY A 27 14.82 8.75 -6.56
N GLU A 28 14.36 8.68 -5.31
CA GLU A 28 14.13 7.41 -4.61
C GLU A 28 13.02 6.61 -5.29
N VAL A 29 13.14 5.29 -5.29
CA VAL A 29 12.16 4.38 -5.89
C VAL A 29 11.60 3.48 -4.81
N LEU A 30 10.28 3.46 -4.68
CA LEU A 30 9.54 2.54 -3.82
C LEU A 30 8.75 1.55 -4.68
N THR A 31 8.89 0.27 -4.40
CA THR A 31 8.12 -0.80 -5.02
C THR A 31 7.32 -1.55 -3.98
N GLY A 32 6.12 -2.01 -4.35
CA GLY A 32 5.25 -2.68 -3.40
C GLY A 32 3.80 -2.74 -3.87
N GLU A 33 2.97 -3.25 -2.96
CA GLU A 33 1.54 -3.43 -3.19
C GLU A 33 0.78 -2.17 -2.77
N LEU A 34 -0.13 -1.70 -3.61
CA LEU A 34 -0.94 -0.51 -3.33
C LEU A 34 -2.14 -0.84 -2.44
N TYR A 35 -2.28 -0.16 -1.30
CA TYR A 35 -3.38 -0.39 -0.34
C TYR A 35 -4.43 0.71 -0.36
N CYS A 36 -4.04 1.93 -0.71
CA CYS A 36 -4.97 3.05 -0.77
C CYS A 36 -4.46 4.11 -1.74
N MET A 37 -5.39 4.75 -2.43
CA MET A 37 -5.12 5.90 -3.28
C MET A 37 -6.32 6.85 -3.16
N ASP A 38 -6.09 8.02 -2.58
CA ASP A 38 -7.05 9.12 -2.54
C ASP A 38 -6.45 10.31 -3.28
N MET A 39 -6.80 10.47 -4.55
CA MET A 39 -6.38 11.62 -5.37
C MET A 39 -7.36 12.80 -5.28
N GLN A 40 -8.46 12.68 -4.54
CA GLN A 40 -9.54 13.67 -4.50
C GLN A 40 -9.37 14.66 -3.35
N LYS A 41 -9.21 14.17 -2.11
CA LYS A 41 -9.11 15.01 -0.92
C LYS A 41 -7.69 15.09 -0.41
N GLY A 42 -7.13 13.94 -0.03
CA GLY A 42 -5.83 13.84 0.63
C GLY A 42 -4.65 13.88 -0.34
N GLN A 43 -4.87 13.61 -1.63
CA GLN A 43 -3.80 13.40 -2.63
C GLN A 43 -2.70 12.49 -2.07
N THR A 44 -3.10 11.36 -1.52
CA THR A 44 -2.23 10.46 -0.75
C THR A 44 -2.29 9.05 -1.34
N ILE A 45 -1.14 8.39 -1.34
CA ILE A 45 -0.98 6.99 -1.73
C ILE A 45 -0.41 6.22 -0.55
N VAL A 46 -0.96 5.03 -0.29
CA VAL A 46 -0.45 4.09 0.70
C VAL A 46 0.05 2.85 -0.02
N ILE A 47 1.34 2.55 0.17
CA ILE A 47 2.01 1.38 -0.41
C ILE A 47 2.61 0.56 0.71
N LYS A 48 2.48 -0.76 0.60
CA LYS A 48 3.21 -1.73 1.43
C LYS A 48 4.43 -2.20 0.64
N SER A 49 5.60 -1.71 1.01
CA SER A 49 6.85 -2.22 0.47
C SER A 49 7.21 -3.56 1.13
N LYS A 50 7.95 -4.38 0.40
CA LYS A 50 8.65 -5.54 0.97
C LYS A 50 10.14 -5.22 0.93
N ASP A 51 10.67 -4.81 2.08
CA ASP A 51 12.09 -4.49 2.21
C ASP A 51 12.92 -5.77 2.36
N THR A 52 12.35 -6.78 3.04
CA THR A 52 12.89 -8.14 3.16
C THR A 52 11.75 -9.17 3.09
N PRO A 53 12.03 -10.48 2.90
CA PRO A 53 10.99 -11.51 2.86
C PRO A 53 10.07 -11.53 4.08
N ASP A 54 10.62 -11.19 5.25
CA ASP A 54 9.95 -11.25 6.54
C ASP A 54 9.54 -9.86 7.09
N SER A 55 9.91 -8.78 6.41
CA SER A 55 9.59 -7.40 6.83
C SER A 55 8.89 -6.61 5.73
N SER A 56 7.72 -6.09 6.07
CA SER A 56 7.02 -5.12 5.22
C SER A 56 6.89 -3.77 5.92
N SER A 57 7.16 -2.70 5.19
CA SER A 57 6.93 -1.34 5.65
C SER A 57 5.70 -0.75 4.95
N ILE A 58 4.95 0.10 5.66
CA ILE A 58 3.85 0.87 5.07
C ILE A 58 4.30 2.31 4.92
N HIS A 59 4.22 2.82 3.70
CA HIS A 59 4.56 4.20 3.37
C HIS A 59 3.31 4.97 3.01
N ILE A 60 3.16 6.16 3.59
CA ILE A 60 2.12 7.14 3.25
C ILE A 60 2.79 8.27 2.49
N ILE A 61 2.45 8.42 1.21
CA ILE A 61 3.14 9.28 0.27
C ILE A 61 2.18 10.33 -0.26
N ARG A 62 2.59 11.60 -0.27
CA ARG A 62 1.84 12.65 -0.96
C ARG A 62 2.05 12.55 -2.47
N ALA A 63 0.97 12.66 -3.25
CA ALA A 63 1.03 12.62 -4.71
C ALA A 63 1.96 13.68 -5.30
N THR A 64 2.05 14.84 -4.66
CA THR A 64 2.97 15.93 -5.04
C THR A 64 4.45 15.56 -4.96
N SER A 65 4.79 14.52 -4.20
CA SER A 65 6.16 14.01 -4.05
C SER A 65 6.50 12.95 -5.10
N ILE A 66 5.54 12.56 -5.94
CA ILE A 66 5.71 11.51 -6.94
C ILE A 66 6.13 12.14 -8.26
N LYS A 67 7.19 11.62 -8.85
CA LYS A 67 7.65 11.98 -10.20
C LYS A 67 7.09 11.03 -11.25
N LYS A 68 7.04 9.73 -10.93
CA LYS A 68 6.58 8.69 -11.86
C LYS A 68 5.85 7.59 -11.09
N PHE A 69 4.78 7.08 -11.68
CA PHE A 69 3.98 5.98 -11.16
C PHE A 69 3.82 4.92 -12.24
N GLU A 70 4.20 3.68 -11.95
CA GLU A 70 4.13 2.56 -12.88
C GLU A 70 3.41 1.38 -12.24
N VAL A 71 2.58 0.70 -13.01
CA VAL A 71 1.81 -0.46 -12.57
C VAL A 71 2.41 -1.72 -13.16
N PHE A 72 2.53 -2.76 -12.33
CA PHE A 72 2.94 -4.09 -12.75
C PHE A 72 1.77 -5.07 -12.61
N GLY A 73 1.39 -5.67 -13.73
CA GLY A 73 0.30 -6.63 -13.79
C GLY A 73 -1.01 -6.03 -14.28
N ARG A 74 -2.10 -6.78 -14.09
CA ARG A 74 -3.43 -6.37 -14.51
C ARG A 74 -4.10 -5.54 -13.42
N LEU A 75 -4.74 -4.45 -13.85
CA LEU A 75 -5.64 -3.69 -12.99
C LEU A 75 -6.91 -4.50 -12.72
N ASN A 76 -7.54 -4.25 -11.58
CA ASN A 76 -8.86 -4.79 -11.30
C ASN A 76 -9.87 -4.24 -12.31
N GLU A 77 -10.70 -5.12 -12.84
CA GLU A 77 -11.83 -4.79 -13.71
C GLU A 77 -13.10 -4.63 -12.87
N SER A 78 -13.19 -5.33 -11.75
CA SER A 78 -14.32 -5.32 -10.81
C SER A 78 -13.86 -5.32 -9.35
N LEU A 79 -14.77 -4.94 -8.43
CA LEU A 79 -14.55 -5.05 -6.98
C LEU A 79 -14.41 -6.49 -6.47
N TYR A 80 -14.73 -7.50 -7.30
CA TYR A 80 -14.57 -8.90 -6.95
C TYR A 80 -13.15 -9.41 -7.17
N ASP A 81 -12.33 -8.67 -7.93
CA ASP A 81 -10.95 -9.04 -8.21
C ASP A 81 -10.03 -8.71 -7.03
N ILE A 82 -10.49 -7.82 -6.13
CA ILE A 82 -9.76 -7.41 -4.94
C ILE A 82 -9.79 -8.57 -3.92
N PRO A 83 -8.63 -9.09 -3.48
CA PRO A 83 -8.58 -10.15 -2.47
C PRO A 83 -9.30 -9.72 -1.18
N ARG A 84 -10.26 -10.53 -0.74
CA ARG A 84 -11.01 -10.30 0.51
C ARG A 84 -10.53 -11.28 1.56
N ILE A 85 -10.26 -10.75 2.75
CA ILE A 85 -10.10 -11.58 3.95
C ILE A 85 -11.49 -11.94 4.47
N ASN A 86 -11.73 -13.22 4.74
CA ASN A 86 -12.97 -13.64 5.38
C ASN A 86 -12.88 -13.39 6.91
N TYR A 87 -14.01 -13.50 7.61
CA TYR A 87 -14.07 -13.19 9.04
C TYR A 87 -13.28 -14.18 9.90
N ASP A 88 -13.22 -15.46 9.50
CA ASP A 88 -12.53 -16.51 10.24
C ASP A 88 -11.01 -16.32 10.18
N ASP A 89 -10.50 -15.99 8.99
CA ASP A 89 -9.10 -15.59 8.78
C ASP A 89 -8.78 -14.34 9.62
N LEU A 90 -9.65 -13.33 9.61
CA LEU A 90 -9.48 -12.13 10.43
C LEU A 90 -9.45 -12.45 11.94
N ALA A 91 -10.31 -13.36 12.40
CA ALA A 91 -10.36 -13.80 13.79
C ALA A 91 -9.08 -14.54 14.20
N TYR A 92 -8.45 -15.28 13.29
CA TYR A 92 -7.14 -15.90 13.50
C TYR A 92 -6.00 -14.88 13.65
N PHE A 93 -6.03 -13.76 12.92
CA PHE A 93 -4.99 -12.72 13.02
C PHE A 93 -5.12 -11.83 14.27
N LYS A 94 -6.32 -11.64 14.83
CA LYS A 94 -6.52 -10.83 16.06
C LYS A 94 -5.59 -11.20 17.21
N PRO A 95 -5.46 -12.47 17.65
CA PRO A 95 -4.57 -12.85 18.75
C PRO A 95 -3.08 -12.72 18.39
N LEU A 96 -2.69 -12.79 17.11
CA LEU A 96 -1.31 -12.61 16.66
C LEU A 96 -0.84 -11.15 16.78
N VAL A 97 -1.71 -10.18 16.48
CA VAL A 97 -1.41 -8.75 16.62
C VAL A 97 -1.26 -8.35 18.09
N VAL A 98 -2.06 -8.94 18.98
CA VAL A 98 -1.99 -8.68 20.44
C VAL A 98 -0.67 -9.19 21.03
N LYS A 99 -0.26 -10.42 20.70
CA LYS A 99 1.02 -11.00 21.17
C LYS A 99 2.24 -10.21 20.71
N HIS A 100 2.25 -9.73 19.47
CA HIS A 100 3.39 -8.98 18.94
C HIS A 100 3.56 -7.59 19.62
N ASN A 101 2.47 -7.01 20.15
CA ASN A 101 2.54 -5.77 20.93
C ASN A 101 3.13 -6.00 22.33
N GLU A 102 2.85 -7.13 22.97
CA GLU A 102 3.40 -7.48 24.28
C GLU A 102 4.92 -7.70 24.23
N GLU A 103 5.42 -8.35 23.19
CA GLU A 103 6.88 -8.55 22.99
C GLU A 103 7.64 -7.24 22.78
N ASN A 104 7.04 -6.27 22.10
CA ASN A 104 7.64 -4.94 21.90
C ASN A 104 7.64 -4.09 23.18
N HIS A 105 6.69 -4.31 24.10
CA HIS A 105 6.66 -3.64 25.40
C HIS A 105 7.70 -4.20 26.38
N SER A 106 7.99 -5.50 26.35
CA SER A 106 9.05 -6.09 27.20
C SER A 106 10.47 -5.66 26.81
N ARG A 107 10.73 -5.36 25.54
CA ARG A 107 12.06 -4.92 25.06
C ARG A 107 12.38 -3.45 25.32
N ARG A 108 11.41 -2.62 25.68
CA ARG A 108 11.62 -1.19 26.00
C ARG A 108 11.98 -0.92 27.46
N ASN A 109 11.86 -1.93 28.33
CA ASN A 109 12.07 -1.78 29.78
C ASN A 109 13.33 -2.51 30.29
N HIS A 110 14.28 -2.85 29.43
CA HIS A 110 15.56 -3.46 29.82
C HIS A 110 16.76 -2.72 29.27
#